data_AF-A0A0B9GHP3-F1
#
_entry.id   AF-A0A0B9GHP3-F1
#
_cell.length_a   1.000
_cell.length_b   1.000
_cell.length_c   1.000
_cell.angle_alpha   90.00
_cell.angle_beta   90.00
_cell.angle_gamma   90.00
#
_symmetry.space_group_name_H-M   'P 1'
#
loop_
_entity.id
_entity.type
_entity.pdbx_description
1 polymer ?
#
loop_
_entity_poly.entity_id
_entity_poly.type
_entity_poly.pdbx_seq_one_letter_code
_entity_poly.pdbx_strand_id
1 'polypeptide(L)' 'FNLEVVNVNDAPTISGTPATSVNQDVSYSFTPVASDIDNDALTFGIDNLPAWASFNTASGLLSGIPTNDDVGTISNIV' A
#
# COMPACT_ATOMS: atom_id res chain seq x y z
N PHE A 1 -38.16 24.01 -13.97
CA PHE A 1 -36.77 24.45 -14.23
C PHE A 1 -35.92 23.80 -13.17
N ASN A 2 -34.86 23.10 -13.58
CA ASN A 2 -33.96 22.39 -12.69
C ASN A 2 -32.54 22.85 -12.99
N LEU A 3 -31.79 23.14 -11.94
CA LEU A 3 -30.36 23.42 -11.98
C LEU A 3 -29.66 22.20 -11.36
N GLU A 4 -28.74 21.60 -12.10
CA GLU A 4 -27.89 20.51 -11.63
C GLU A 4 -26.49 21.05 -11.34
N VAL A 5 -25.93 20.67 -10.19
CA VAL A 5 -24.55 20.96 -9.81
C VAL A 5 -23.84 19.62 -9.77
N VAL A 6 -22.81 19.46 -10.61
CA VAL A 6 -22.01 18.25 -10.70
C VAL A 6 -20.77 18.37 -9.79
N ASN A 7 -20.35 17.26 -9.17
CA ASN A 7 -19.08 17.24 -8.46
C ASN A 7 -17.91 17.27 -9.46
N VAL A 8 -16.78 17.79 -9.01
CA VAL A 8 -15.49 17.64 -9.70
C VAL A 8 -14.73 16.58 -8.94
N ASN A 9 -14.19 15.60 -9.66
CA ASN A 9 -13.39 14.53 -9.06
C ASN A 9 -12.10 15.07 -8.46
N ASP A 10 -11.87 14.78 -7.19
CA ASP A 10 -10.62 15.02 -6.48
C ASP A 10 -9.73 13.77 -6.49
N ALA A 11 -8.42 13.95 -6.37
CA ALA A 11 -7.49 12.82 -6.33
C ALA A 11 -7.45 12.18 -4.92
N PRO A 12 -7.23 10.86 -4.81
CA PRO A 12 -7.10 10.21 -3.52
C PRO A 12 -5.81 10.60 -2.82
N THR A 13 -5.80 10.46 -1.49
CA THR A 13 -4.63 10.68 -0.65
C THR A 13 -4.18 9.37 -0.02
N ILE A 14 -2.87 9.21 0.20
CA ILE A 14 -2.26 8.04 0.82
C ILE A 14 -1.17 8.47 1.80
N SER A 15 -1.07 7.79 2.93
CA SER A 15 -0.11 8.08 4.01
C SER A 15 0.25 6.81 4.79
N GLY A 16 1.29 6.91 5.62
CA GLY A 16 1.81 5.81 6.41
C GLY A 16 3.32 5.68 6.27
N THR A 17 3.97 5.14 7.30
CA THR A 17 5.42 4.93 7.30
C THR A 17 5.70 3.46 7.57
N PRO A 18 6.08 2.66 6.54
CA PRO A 18 6.44 1.27 6.75
C PRO A 18 7.72 1.13 7.58
N ALA A 19 7.84 0.02 8.30
CA ALA A 19 9.12 -0.35 8.87
C ALA A 19 10.11 -0.65 7.74
N THR A 20 11.32 -0.09 7.83
CA THR A 20 12.38 -0.24 6.81
C THR A 20 13.35 -1.38 7.12
N SER A 21 13.11 -2.11 8.21
CA SER A 21 13.87 -3.30 8.58
C SER A 21 12.98 -4.30 9.28
N VAL A 22 13.28 -5.58 9.08
CA VAL A 22 12.65 -6.72 9.74
C VAL A 22 13.70 -7.83 9.83
N ASN A 23 13.72 -8.57 10.92
CA ASN A 23 14.62 -9.72 11.06
C ASN A 23 14.08 -10.88 10.23
N GLN A 24 14.97 -11.72 9.71
CA GLN A 24 14.57 -13.00 9.14
C GLN A 24 13.80 -13.84 10.17
N ASP A 25 12.85 -14.64 9.68
CA ASP A 25 11.87 -15.44 10.44
C ASP A 25 10.87 -14.62 11.28
N VAL A 26 10.81 -13.29 11.11
CA VAL A 26 9.86 -12.41 11.81
C VAL A 26 8.78 -11.90 10.85
N SER A 27 7.53 -11.89 11.30
CA SER A 27 6.43 -11.37 10.48
C SER A 27 6.55 -9.87 10.23
N TYR A 28 6.41 -9.50 8.96
CA TYR A 28 6.25 -8.14 8.48
C TYR A 28 4.79 -7.88 8.14
N SER A 29 4.30 -6.69 8.50
CA SER A 29 2.97 -6.23 8.13
C SER A 29 2.93 -4.70 8.09
N PHE A 30 2.47 -4.15 6.98
CA PHE A 30 2.23 -2.73 6.80
C PHE A 30 0.99 -2.50 5.94
N THR A 31 0.09 -1.62 6.40
CA THR A 31 -1.06 -1.16 5.64
C THR A 31 -1.04 0.37 5.62
N PRO A 32 -1.03 1.02 4.45
CA PRO A 32 -1.14 2.46 4.36
C PRO A 32 -2.56 2.92 4.76
N VAL A 33 -2.67 4.20 5.12
CA VAL A 33 -3.96 4.86 5.29
C VAL A 33 -4.21 5.66 4.02
N ALA A 34 -5.29 5.33 3.31
CA ALA A 34 -5.72 6.06 2.13
C ALA A 34 -7.19 6.48 2.24
N SER A 35 -7.51 7.61 1.62
CA SER A 35 -8.87 8.13 1.57
C SER A 35 -9.09 8.96 0.32
N ASP A 36 -10.32 8.90 -0.17
CA ASP A 36 -10.83 9.70 -1.27
C ASP A 36 -11.98 10.57 -0.76
N ILE A 37 -11.97 11.88 -1.07
CA ILE A 37 -12.97 12.81 -0.54
C ILE A 37 -14.33 12.67 -1.24
N ASP A 38 -14.33 12.18 -2.48
CA ASP A 38 -15.54 11.81 -3.23
C ASP A 38 -16.08 10.44 -2.80
N ASN A 39 -15.34 9.68 -1.98
CA ASN A 39 -15.58 8.30 -1.57
C ASN A 39 -15.53 7.30 -2.73
N ASP A 40 -14.72 7.61 -3.74
CA ASP A 40 -14.47 6.67 -4.83
C ASP A 40 -13.73 5.42 -4.35
N ALA A 41 -13.97 4.31 -5.03
CA ALA A 41 -13.32 3.04 -4.71
C ALA A 41 -11.83 3.11 -5.01
N LEU A 42 -11.01 2.80 -4.00
CA LEU A 42 -9.56 2.81 -4.12
C LEU A 42 -9.01 1.46 -4.58
N THR A 43 -7.99 1.50 -5.43
CA THR A 43 -7.16 0.34 -5.79
C THR A 43 -5.71 0.70 -5.54
N PHE A 44 -4.97 -0.23 -4.94
CA PHE A 44 -3.56 -0.05 -4.58
C PHE A 44 -2.66 -0.81 -5.55
N GLY A 45 -1.49 -0.24 -5.82
CA GLY A 45 -0.39 -0.87 -6.55
C GLY A 45 0.86 -0.96 -5.66
N ILE A 46 1.82 -1.76 -6.11
CA ILE A 46 3.14 -1.82 -5.49
C ILE A 46 4.20 -2.08 -6.57
N ASP A 47 5.29 -1.34 -6.52
CA ASP A 47 6.50 -1.58 -7.30
C ASP A 47 7.59 -2.21 -6.41
N ASN A 48 8.43 -3.05 -7.02
CA ASN A 48 9.52 -3.76 -6.34
C ASN A 48 9.07 -4.61 -5.14
N LEU A 49 7.91 -5.28 -5.25
CA LEU A 49 7.43 -6.24 -4.26
C LEU A 49 8.52 -7.27 -3.91
N PRO A 50 8.95 -7.38 -2.64
CA PRO A 50 9.86 -8.43 -2.22
C PRO A 50 9.32 -9.82 -2.53
N ALA A 51 10.18 -10.72 -3.01
CA ALA A 51 9.78 -12.09 -3.38
C ALA A 51 9.19 -12.90 -2.20
N TRP A 52 9.60 -12.57 -0.97
CA TRP A 52 9.09 -13.19 0.27
C TRP A 52 7.76 -12.60 0.76
N ALA A 53 7.28 -11.52 0.14
CA ALA A 53 6.09 -10.79 0.58
C ALA A 53 4.90 -10.99 -0.36
N SER A 54 3.71 -10.68 0.15
CA SER A 54 2.45 -10.62 -0.57
C SER A 54 1.84 -9.23 -0.43
N PHE A 55 1.12 -8.81 -1.47
CA PHE A 55 0.44 -7.51 -1.49
C PHE A 55 -1.04 -7.66 -1.82
N ASN A 56 -1.90 -7.00 -1.04
CA ASN A 56 -3.33 -6.95 -1.28
C ASN A 56 -3.71 -5.64 -1.97
N THR A 57 -4.12 -5.70 -3.23
CA THR A 57 -4.47 -4.52 -4.03
C THR A 57 -5.77 -3.83 -3.60
N ALA A 58 -6.61 -4.46 -2.77
CA ALA A 58 -7.83 -3.86 -2.26
C ALA A 58 -7.60 -3.07 -0.96
N SER A 59 -6.61 -3.45 -0.15
CA SER A 59 -6.31 -2.80 1.14
C SER A 59 -4.96 -2.09 1.21
N GLY A 60 -4.06 -2.36 0.27
CA GLY A 60 -2.66 -1.91 0.32
C GLY A 60 -1.81 -2.68 1.33
N LEU A 61 -2.31 -3.78 1.92
CA LEU A 61 -1.55 -4.56 2.90
C LEU A 61 -0.36 -5.25 2.22
N LEU A 62 0.85 -4.88 2.67
CA LEU A 62 2.10 -5.59 2.41
C LEU A 62 2.43 -6.46 3.63
N SER A 63 2.53 -7.78 3.45
CA SER A 63 2.85 -8.70 4.54
C SER A 63 3.67 -9.91 4.08
N GLY A 64 4.37 -10.53 5.02
CA GLY A 64 5.19 -11.71 4.74
C GLY A 64 6.12 -12.08 5.89
N ILE A 65 6.91 -13.12 5.70
CA ILE A 65 7.98 -13.53 6.62
C ILE A 65 9.23 -13.76 5.77
N PRO A 66 10.26 -12.90 5.83
CA PRO A 66 11.50 -13.13 5.12
C PRO A 66 12.23 -14.33 5.72
N THR A 67 12.82 -15.14 4.86
CA THR A 67 13.67 -16.26 5.24
C THR A 67 15.13 -15.81 5.33
N ASN A 68 16.02 -16.72 5.73
CA ASN A 68 17.46 -16.47 5.69
C ASN A 68 17.96 -16.13 4.27
N ASP A 69 17.35 -16.67 3.22
CA ASP A 69 17.74 -16.40 1.82
C ASP A 69 17.37 -14.98 1.36
N ASP A 70 16.50 -14.30 2.11
CA ASP A 70 16.04 -12.94 1.84
C ASP A 70 16.86 -11.86 2.55
N VAL A 71 17.89 -12.25 3.32
CA VAL A 71 18.75 -11.31 4.05
C VAL A 71 19.50 -10.41 3.07
N GLY A 72 19.23 -9.11 3.14
CA GLY A 72 19.83 -8.11 2.26
C GLY A 72 19.06 -6.80 2.25
N THR A 73 19.26 -6.00 1.21
CA THR A 73 18.52 -4.75 1.00
C THR A 73 17.73 -4.83 -0.30
N ILE A 74 16.45 -4.52 -0.22
CA ILE A 74 15.56 -4.32 -1.37
C ILE A 74 15.28 -2.81 -1.43
N SER A 75 15.56 -2.19 -2.57
CA SER A 75 15.43 -0.75 -2.75
C SER A 75 14.13 -0.40 -3.49
N ASN A 76 13.62 0.82 -3.23
CA ASN A 76 12.53 1.44 -3.99
C ASN A 76 11.20 0.67 -3.95
N ILE A 77 10.82 0.09 -2.81
CA ILE A 77 9.47 -0.42 -2.59
C ILE A 77 8.53 0.79 -2.45
N VAL A 78 7.58 0.95 -3.38
CA VAL A 78 6.61 2.07 -3.43
C VAL A 78 5.24 1.62 -3.87
#